data_AF-A0A392P9D9-F1
#
_entry.id   AF-A0A392P9D9-F1
#
_cell.length_a   1.000
_cell.length_b   1.000
_cell.length_c   1.000
_cell.angle_alpha   90.00
_cell.angle_beta   90.00
_cell.angle_gamma   90.00
#
_symmetry.space_group_name_H-M   'P 1'
#
loop_
_entity.id
_entity.type
_entity.pdbx_description
1 polymer ?
#
loop_
_entity_poly.entity_id
_entity_poly.type
_entity_poly.pdbx_seq_one_letter_code
_entity_poly.pdbx_strand_id
1 'polypeptide(L)'
;MFKFLPIESSPFEKFNYARDKIKAKLVDENIVPIETYTKQKHFYKPGEVSRLLPEFWNILARARDERVYMLNLSSHDGRKILNSSFDKSEYDNVLNFLGVKSVNYDWYAKCIQSSNLVDGVSEDLYLQLLLFVAKNWSSRFKGTNINKIPLIKYVPSDGSLASFSLDECAQRVVIADSSQSDACSWLINWNKEFACASDR
;
A
#
# COMPACT_ATOMS: atom_id res chain seq x y z
N MET A 1 -11.90 -18.43 11.92
CA MET A 1 -10.96 -18.48 13.08
C MET A 1 -11.39 -17.61 14.27
N PHE A 2 -12.26 -16.60 14.12
CA PHE A 2 -12.66 -15.69 15.22
C PHE A 2 -14.16 -15.70 15.56
N LYS A 3 -14.89 -16.75 15.18
CA LYS A 3 -16.36 -16.82 15.35
C LYS A 3 -16.83 -16.87 16.82
N PHE A 4 -15.90 -17.00 17.77
CA PHE A 4 -16.19 -17.09 19.20
C PHE A 4 -16.14 -15.75 19.92
N LEU A 5 -15.70 -14.67 19.25
CA LEU A 5 -15.62 -13.36 19.86
C LEU A 5 -17.01 -12.70 19.94
N PRO A 6 -17.38 -12.10 21.08
CA PRO A 6 -18.66 -11.43 21.24
C PRO A 6 -18.63 -10.05 20.54
N ILE A 7 -18.58 -10.04 19.20
CA ILE A 7 -18.45 -8.81 18.41
C ILE A 7 -19.72 -7.95 18.48
N GLU A 8 -20.88 -8.60 18.48
CA GLU A 8 -22.19 -7.95 18.49
C GLU A 8 -22.52 -7.37 19.86
N SER A 9 -23.12 -6.17 19.86
CA SER A 9 -23.72 -5.59 21.06
C SER A 9 -25.01 -6.30 21.43
N SER A 10 -25.33 -6.30 22.71
CA SER A 10 -26.60 -6.83 23.24
C SER A 10 -27.50 -5.70 23.72
N PRO A 11 -28.84 -5.85 23.68
CA PRO A 11 -29.74 -4.95 24.40
C PRO A 11 -29.59 -5.06 25.93
N PHE A 12 -28.96 -6.13 26.43
CA PHE A 12 -28.74 -6.32 27.86
C PHE A 12 -27.36 -5.81 28.29
N GLU A 13 -27.35 -4.81 29.16
CA GLU A 13 -26.13 -4.16 29.64
C GLU A 13 -25.12 -5.14 30.27
N LYS A 14 -25.60 -6.15 31.01
CA LYS A 14 -24.73 -7.19 31.61
C LYS A 14 -23.89 -7.94 30.57
N PHE A 15 -24.43 -8.17 29.38
CA PHE A 15 -23.69 -8.83 28.30
C PHE A 15 -22.71 -7.88 27.63
N ASN A 16 -23.04 -6.60 27.48
CA ASN A 16 -22.09 -5.59 27.02
C ASN A 16 -20.92 -5.42 27.99
N TYR A 17 -21.18 -5.40 29.30
CA TYR A 17 -20.14 -5.38 30.32
C TYR A 17 -19.19 -6.59 30.21
N ALA A 18 -19.73 -7.80 30.04
CA ALA A 18 -18.93 -8.99 29.83
C ALA A 18 -18.11 -8.92 28.52
N ARG A 19 -18.74 -8.49 27.42
CA ARG A 19 -18.10 -8.25 26.13
C ARG A 19 -16.94 -7.27 26.22
N ASP A 20 -17.12 -6.16 26.94
CA ASP A 20 -16.09 -5.14 27.09
C ASP A 20 -14.94 -5.62 27.98
N LYS A 21 -15.22 -6.42 29.02
CA LYS A 21 -14.15 -7.10 29.79
C LYS A 21 -13.38 -8.11 28.96
N ILE A 22 -14.06 -8.86 28.10
CA ILE A 22 -13.40 -9.80 27.17
C ILE A 22 -12.52 -9.00 26.20
N LYS A 23 -13.04 -7.93 25.60
CA LYS A 23 -12.28 -7.04 24.73
C LYS A 23 -11.04 -6.49 25.43
N ALA A 24 -11.20 -5.94 26.64
CA ALA A 24 -10.12 -5.35 27.42
C ALA A 24 -8.99 -6.35 27.69
N LYS A 25 -9.30 -7.63 27.93
CA LYS A 25 -8.28 -8.68 28.03
C LYS A 25 -7.60 -8.95 26.69
N LEU A 26 -8.37 -9.09 25.62
CA LEU A 26 -7.83 -9.49 24.31
C LEU A 26 -6.94 -8.43 23.65
N VAL A 27 -7.22 -7.14 23.87
CA VAL A 27 -6.42 -6.05 23.26
C VAL A 27 -4.99 -5.98 23.79
N ASP A 28 -4.73 -6.57 24.96
CA ASP A 28 -3.41 -6.60 25.58
C ASP A 28 -2.64 -7.91 25.31
N GLU A 29 -3.26 -8.86 24.61
CA GLU A 29 -2.68 -10.17 24.31
C GLU A 29 -2.11 -10.26 22.89
N ASN A 30 -1.05 -11.05 22.73
CA ASN A 30 -0.40 -11.30 21.43
C ASN A 30 -1.19 -12.32 20.60
N ILE A 31 -2.32 -11.89 20.02
CA ILE A 31 -3.26 -12.78 19.32
C ILE A 31 -3.40 -12.49 17.82
N VAL A 32 -2.89 -11.35 17.33
CA VAL A 32 -3.08 -10.94 15.93
C VAL A 32 -1.85 -11.34 15.10
N PRO A 33 -2.02 -12.18 14.06
CA PRO A 33 -0.91 -12.64 13.23
C PRO A 33 -0.42 -11.53 12.30
N ILE A 34 0.90 -11.38 12.17
CA ILE A 34 1.50 -10.39 11.28
C ILE A 34 2.10 -11.03 10.03
N GLU A 35 2.21 -10.23 8.97
CA GLU A 35 2.87 -10.62 7.74
C GLU A 35 4.39 -10.54 7.92
N THR A 36 5.05 -11.69 7.81
CA THR A 36 6.52 -11.80 7.91
C THR A 36 7.15 -12.43 6.68
N TYR A 37 6.33 -12.97 5.76
CA TYR A 37 6.80 -13.70 4.58
C TYR A 37 7.68 -14.92 4.89
N THR A 38 7.69 -15.36 6.14
CA THR A 38 8.34 -16.58 6.60
C THR A 38 7.29 -17.61 7.03
N LYS A 39 7.71 -18.88 7.18
CA LYS A 39 6.84 -19.92 7.75
C LYS A 39 6.54 -19.68 9.23
N GLN A 40 7.36 -18.89 9.93
CA GLN A 40 7.20 -18.62 11.35
C GLN A 40 6.11 -17.57 11.59
N LYS A 41 5.06 -17.99 12.30
CA LYS A 41 3.97 -17.10 12.69
C LYS A 41 4.37 -16.29 13.91
N HIS A 42 4.23 -14.98 13.79
CA HIS A 42 4.43 -14.03 14.87
C HIS A 42 3.11 -13.35 15.18
N PHE A 43 2.81 -13.19 16.47
CA PHE A 43 1.58 -12.60 16.95
C PHE A 43 1.90 -11.37 17.82
N TYR A 44 1.07 -10.35 17.69
CA TYR A 44 1.21 -9.07 18.37
C TYR A 44 -0.13 -8.61 18.91
N LYS A 45 -0.10 -7.57 19.77
CA LYS A 45 -1.31 -6.97 20.29
C LYS A 45 -2.08 -6.29 19.16
N PRO A 46 -3.42 -6.34 19.16
CA PRO A 46 -4.23 -5.64 18.16
C PRO A 46 -3.84 -4.17 17.96
N GLY A 47 -3.50 -3.47 19.05
CA GLY A 47 -3.09 -2.07 19.02
C GLY A 47 -1.77 -1.80 18.27
N GLU A 48 -0.92 -2.81 18.09
CA GLU A 48 0.39 -2.72 17.41
C GLU A 48 0.31 -3.10 15.93
N VAL A 49 -0.77 -3.77 15.53
CA VAL A 49 -0.96 -4.28 14.17
C VAL A 49 -1.76 -3.29 13.33
N SER A 50 -1.46 -3.23 12.03
CA SER A 50 -2.17 -2.39 11.08
C SER A 50 -2.52 -3.10 9.78
N ARG A 51 -3.64 -2.68 9.21
CA ARG A 51 -4.20 -3.19 7.95
C ARG A 51 -3.70 -2.37 6.77
N LEU A 52 -3.66 -3.01 5.60
CA LEU A 52 -3.40 -2.34 4.33
C LEU A 52 -4.70 -2.18 3.54
N LEU A 53 -4.63 -1.36 2.49
CA LEU A 53 -5.67 -1.31 1.48
C LEU A 53 -5.69 -2.64 0.72
N PRO A 54 -6.88 -3.28 0.56
CA PRO A 54 -6.99 -4.59 -0.08
C PRO A 54 -6.33 -4.66 -1.47
N GLU A 55 -6.43 -3.58 -2.25
CA GLU A 55 -5.87 -3.51 -3.60
C GLU A 55 -4.33 -3.56 -3.59
N PHE A 56 -3.69 -3.09 -2.51
CA PHE A 56 -2.24 -3.09 -2.38
C PHE A 56 -1.68 -4.49 -2.08
N TRP A 57 -2.47 -5.35 -1.42
CA TRP A 57 -2.07 -6.74 -1.19
C TRP A 57 -1.83 -7.51 -2.49
N ASN A 58 -2.62 -7.24 -3.53
CA ASN A 58 -2.42 -7.85 -4.85
C ASN A 58 -1.07 -7.44 -5.46
N ILE A 59 -0.70 -6.17 -5.33
CA ILE A 59 0.60 -5.67 -5.81
C ILE A 59 1.74 -6.38 -5.07
N LEU A 60 1.67 -6.46 -3.74
CA LEU A 60 2.70 -7.11 -2.93
C LEU A 60 2.82 -8.62 -3.20
N ALA A 61 1.70 -9.30 -3.43
CA ALA A 61 1.68 -10.72 -3.78
C ALA A 61 2.37 -10.96 -5.13
N ARG A 62 1.99 -10.19 -6.16
CA ARG A 62 2.58 -10.33 -7.50
C ARG A 62 4.05 -9.93 -7.55
N ALA A 63 4.44 -8.85 -6.86
CA ALA A 63 5.84 -8.43 -6.80
C ALA A 63 6.74 -9.52 -6.20
N ARG A 64 6.23 -10.27 -5.21
CA ARG A 64 6.92 -11.43 -4.66
C ARG A 64 7.03 -12.57 -5.66
N ASP A 65 5.98 -12.86 -6.41
CA ASP A 65 6.00 -13.91 -7.43
C ASP A 65 7.03 -13.57 -8.53
N GLU A 66 7.21 -12.28 -8.82
CA GLU A 66 8.27 -11.73 -9.67
C GLU A 66 9.65 -11.64 -8.98
N ARG A 67 9.77 -12.13 -7.73
CA ARG A 67 11.01 -12.14 -6.91
C ARG A 67 11.62 -10.76 -6.67
N VAL A 68 10.80 -9.72 -6.71
CA VAL A 68 11.21 -8.35 -6.43
C VAL A 68 11.61 -8.22 -4.95
N TYR A 69 12.79 -7.63 -4.72
CA TYR A 69 13.22 -7.31 -3.38
C TYR A 69 12.27 -6.28 -2.75
N MET A 70 11.62 -6.69 -1.66
CA MET A 70 10.79 -5.83 -0.84
C MET A 70 11.37 -5.77 0.56
N LEU A 71 11.46 -4.57 1.12
CA LEU A 71 11.84 -4.41 2.51
C LEU A 71 10.75 -5.03 3.40
N ASN A 72 11.11 -5.37 4.65
CA ASN A 72 10.12 -5.87 5.60
C ASN A 72 9.02 -4.80 5.81
N LEU A 73 7.76 -5.19 5.56
CA LEU A 73 6.60 -4.30 5.67
C LEU A 73 6.49 -3.60 7.04
N SER A 74 7.01 -4.23 8.09
CA SER A 74 6.96 -3.72 9.47
C SER A 74 8.08 -2.72 9.82
N SER A 75 8.82 -2.19 8.85
CA SER A 75 10.02 -1.36 9.09
C SER A 75 9.76 0.14 9.19
N HIS A 76 8.61 0.63 8.75
CA HIS A 76 8.47 2.07 8.42
C HIS A 76 7.91 2.96 9.52
N ASP A 77 7.08 2.43 10.43
CA ASP A 77 6.39 3.21 11.47
C ASP A 77 6.31 2.48 12.82
N GLY A 78 7.13 1.43 13.03
CA GLY A 78 7.05 0.56 14.21
C GLY A 78 5.77 -0.30 14.28
N ARG A 79 4.80 -0.05 13.40
CA ARG A 79 3.57 -0.84 13.23
C ARG A 79 3.89 -2.16 12.56
N LYS A 80 3.25 -3.23 13.02
CA LYS A 80 3.30 -4.52 12.35
C LYS A 80 2.18 -4.62 11.33
N ILE A 81 2.43 -5.21 10.17
CA ILE A 81 1.37 -5.37 9.16
C ILE A 81 0.62 -6.67 9.40
N LEU A 82 -0.71 -6.61 9.38
CA LEU A 82 -1.59 -7.77 9.52
C LEU A 82 -1.26 -8.81 8.45
N ASN A 83 -1.31 -10.09 8.80
CA ASN A 83 -1.14 -11.15 7.81
C ASN A 83 -2.21 -11.07 6.70
N SER A 84 -1.79 -11.15 5.44
CA SER A 84 -2.66 -11.05 4.26
C SER A 84 -3.84 -12.03 4.27
N SER A 85 -3.70 -13.20 4.90
CA SER A 85 -4.79 -14.18 5.01
C SER A 85 -5.94 -13.71 5.93
N PHE A 86 -5.67 -12.73 6.80
CA PHE A 86 -6.61 -12.17 7.78
C PHE A 86 -7.05 -10.75 7.43
N ASP A 87 -6.39 -10.06 6.51
CA ASP A 87 -6.79 -8.73 6.05
C ASP A 87 -7.88 -8.82 4.96
N LYS A 88 -9.02 -9.42 5.32
CA LYS A 88 -10.16 -9.67 4.44
C LYS A 88 -11.44 -9.10 5.04
N SER A 89 -12.38 -8.73 4.18
CA SER A 89 -13.67 -8.16 4.59
C SER A 89 -14.46 -9.05 5.55
N GLU A 90 -14.35 -10.39 5.41
CA GLU A 90 -14.97 -11.36 6.32
C GLU A 90 -14.52 -11.21 7.79
N TYR A 91 -13.35 -10.58 8.03
CA TYR A 91 -12.80 -10.35 9.36
C TYR A 91 -12.95 -8.89 9.83
N ASP A 92 -13.55 -8.01 9.05
CA ASP A 92 -13.65 -6.57 9.38
C ASP A 92 -14.28 -6.33 10.75
N ASN A 93 -15.40 -6.98 11.04
CA ASN A 93 -16.10 -6.81 12.31
C ASN A 93 -15.23 -7.25 13.51
N VAL A 94 -14.45 -8.32 13.33
CA VAL A 94 -13.53 -8.81 14.37
C VAL A 94 -12.36 -7.87 14.55
N LEU A 95 -11.73 -7.43 13.46
CA LEU A 95 -10.58 -6.53 13.50
C LEU A 95 -10.98 -5.17 14.09
N ASN A 96 -12.17 -4.67 13.73
CA ASN A 96 -12.75 -3.46 14.30
C ASN A 96 -13.06 -3.64 15.79
N PHE A 97 -13.63 -4.79 16.18
CA PHE A 97 -13.86 -5.12 17.59
C PHE A 97 -12.56 -5.09 18.40
N LEU A 98 -11.48 -5.68 17.87
CA LEU A 98 -10.15 -5.69 18.49
C LEU A 98 -9.40 -4.35 18.39
N GLY A 99 -9.90 -3.41 17.60
CA GLY A 99 -9.29 -2.08 17.43
C GLY A 99 -8.05 -2.05 16.53
N VAL A 100 -7.91 -3.03 15.61
CA VAL A 100 -6.87 -3.00 14.58
C VAL A 100 -7.20 -1.91 13.58
N LYS A 101 -6.25 -0.99 13.35
CA LYS A 101 -6.45 0.19 12.48
C LYS A 101 -5.74 0.02 11.14
N SER A 102 -6.10 0.81 10.14
CA SER A 102 -5.29 0.93 8.92
C SER A 102 -3.98 1.67 9.17
N VAL A 103 -2.96 1.42 8.36
CA VAL A 103 -1.74 2.24 8.33
C VAL A 103 -2.04 3.68 7.94
N ASN A 104 -1.17 4.62 8.33
CA ASN A 104 -1.17 5.96 7.76
C ASN A 104 -0.88 5.87 6.25
N TYR A 105 -1.51 6.73 5.44
CA TYR A 105 -1.27 6.76 4.01
C TYR A 105 0.19 7.09 3.61
N ASP A 106 0.95 7.77 4.47
CA ASP A 106 2.40 7.97 4.29
C ASP A 106 3.21 6.66 4.35
N TRP A 107 2.67 5.62 5.01
CA TRP A 107 3.31 4.31 5.06
C TRP A 107 3.48 3.73 3.64
N TYR A 108 2.51 3.94 2.74
CA TYR A 108 2.61 3.47 1.36
C TYR A 108 3.76 4.15 0.61
N ALA A 109 3.96 5.45 0.83
CA ALA A 109 5.07 6.18 0.22
C ALA A 109 6.41 5.55 0.64
N LYS A 110 6.59 5.33 1.95
CA LYS A 110 7.79 4.71 2.51
C LYS A 110 7.99 3.29 1.96
N CYS A 111 6.94 2.47 1.93
CA CYS A 111 7.00 1.10 1.45
C CYS A 111 7.36 1.02 -0.04
N ILE A 112 6.75 1.86 -0.88
CA ILE A 112 7.05 1.91 -2.32
C ILE A 112 8.49 2.36 -2.53
N GLN A 113 8.93 3.41 -1.86
CA GLN A 113 10.27 3.97 -2.02
C GLN A 113 11.39 3.04 -1.52
N SER A 114 11.16 2.32 -0.41
CA SER A 114 12.16 1.41 0.15
C SER A 114 12.23 0.05 -0.53
N SER A 115 11.26 -0.25 -1.41
CA SER A 115 11.17 -1.51 -2.12
C SER A 115 11.51 -1.28 -3.58
N ASN A 116 11.93 -2.33 -4.28
CA ASN A 116 12.18 -2.22 -5.72
C ASN A 116 10.86 -2.30 -6.54
N LEU A 117 9.76 -1.72 -6.03
CA LEU A 117 8.43 -1.82 -6.63
C LEU A 117 8.26 -0.96 -7.88
N VAL A 118 8.97 0.17 -7.97
CA VAL A 118 8.93 1.01 -9.16
C VAL A 118 9.77 0.34 -10.24
N ASP A 119 11.05 0.07 -9.99
CA ASP A 119 11.99 -0.34 -11.03
C ASP A 119 12.08 -1.86 -11.25
N GLY A 120 11.73 -2.67 -10.25
CA GLY A 120 11.97 -4.12 -10.28
C GLY A 120 10.81 -4.98 -10.78
N VAL A 121 9.61 -4.42 -10.93
CA VAL A 121 8.41 -5.16 -11.37
C VAL A 121 8.22 -5.12 -12.88
N SER A 122 7.44 -6.07 -13.41
CA SER A 122 6.97 -6.06 -14.79
C SER A 122 6.16 -4.80 -15.12
N GLU A 123 6.10 -4.44 -16.41
CA GLU A 123 5.35 -3.25 -16.85
C GLU A 123 3.86 -3.30 -16.46
N ASP A 124 3.22 -4.47 -16.59
CA ASP A 124 1.83 -4.66 -16.16
C ASP A 124 1.66 -4.39 -14.65
N LEU A 125 2.56 -4.90 -13.81
CA LEU A 125 2.48 -4.68 -12.36
C LEU A 125 2.81 -3.23 -11.99
N TYR A 126 3.73 -2.58 -12.70
CA TYR A 126 3.99 -1.15 -12.56
C TYR A 126 2.76 -0.31 -12.89
N LEU A 127 2.03 -0.64 -13.97
CA LEU A 127 0.77 0.04 -14.31
C LEU A 127 -0.31 -0.19 -13.23
N GLN A 128 -0.36 -1.37 -12.62
CA GLN A 128 -1.26 -1.62 -11.48
C GLN A 128 -0.88 -0.80 -10.25
N LEU A 129 0.41 -0.60 -9.99
CA LEU A 129 0.90 0.31 -8.95
C LEU A 129 0.48 1.76 -9.22
N LEU A 130 0.67 2.25 -10.44
CA LEU A 130 0.22 3.59 -10.83
C LEU A 130 -1.30 3.75 -10.72
N LEU A 131 -2.06 2.74 -11.16
CA LEU A 131 -3.52 2.73 -11.07
C LEU A 131 -3.98 2.74 -9.60
N PHE A 132 -3.30 2.00 -8.73
CA PHE A 132 -3.55 2.04 -7.29
C PHE A 132 -3.34 3.45 -6.73
N VAL A 133 -2.25 4.13 -7.09
CA VAL A 133 -2.01 5.53 -6.66
C VAL A 133 -3.09 6.46 -7.21
N ALA A 134 -3.39 6.39 -8.50
CA ALA A 134 -4.37 7.25 -9.17
C ALA A 134 -5.78 7.11 -8.58
N LYS A 135 -6.27 5.88 -8.40
CA LYS A 135 -7.61 5.61 -7.81
C LYS A 135 -7.77 6.13 -6.39
N ASN A 136 -6.67 6.19 -5.65
CA ASN A 136 -6.64 6.58 -4.24
C ASN A 136 -6.17 8.02 -4.03
N TRP A 137 -5.92 8.77 -5.10
CA TRP A 137 -5.31 10.08 -5.02
C TRP A 137 -6.14 11.06 -4.18
N SER A 138 -7.34 11.41 -4.66
CA SER A 138 -8.17 12.44 -4.05
C SER A 138 -8.62 12.13 -2.62
N SER A 139 -8.80 10.84 -2.30
CA SER A 139 -9.38 10.40 -1.03
C SER A 139 -8.34 9.99 0.02
N ARG A 140 -7.13 9.61 -0.38
CA ARG A 140 -6.14 8.99 0.53
C ARG A 140 -4.73 9.56 0.38
N PHE A 141 -4.28 9.86 -0.84
CA PHE A 141 -2.88 10.23 -1.09
C PHE A 141 -2.62 11.72 -1.32
N LYS A 142 -3.65 12.51 -1.56
CA LYS A 142 -3.53 13.97 -1.63
C LYS A 142 -3.01 14.51 -0.28
N GLY A 143 -1.84 15.15 -0.31
CA GLY A 143 -1.20 15.72 0.87
C GLY A 143 -0.31 14.75 1.66
N THR A 144 -0.11 13.51 1.17
CA THR A 144 0.89 12.58 1.72
C THR A 144 2.20 12.69 0.95
N ASN A 145 3.25 12.02 1.41
CA ASN A 145 4.56 12.01 0.74
C ASN A 145 4.62 11.16 -0.53
N ILE A 146 3.52 10.57 -1.01
CA ILE A 146 3.51 9.86 -2.31
C ILE A 146 3.88 10.80 -3.47
N ASN A 147 3.56 12.09 -3.38
CA ASN A 147 3.95 13.06 -4.41
C ASN A 147 5.48 13.30 -4.50
N LYS A 148 6.23 12.96 -3.45
CA LYS A 148 7.68 13.20 -3.32
C LYS A 148 8.55 11.99 -3.62
N ILE A 149 7.96 10.79 -3.69
CA ILE A 149 8.74 9.59 -4.02
C ILE A 149 8.94 9.49 -5.53
N PRO A 150 10.07 8.96 -6.01
CA PRO A 150 10.25 8.67 -7.43
C PRO A 150 9.28 7.57 -7.85
N LEU A 151 8.25 7.94 -8.63
CA LEU A 151 7.15 7.04 -9.01
C LEU A 151 7.01 6.93 -10.52
N ILE A 152 7.28 8.00 -11.26
CA ILE A 152 7.09 8.05 -12.70
C ILE A 152 8.42 7.78 -13.40
N LYS A 153 8.46 6.69 -14.16
CA LYS A 153 9.60 6.32 -15.02
C LYS A 153 9.68 7.20 -16.27
N TYR A 154 10.90 7.49 -16.70
CA TYR A 154 11.19 8.15 -17.95
C TYR A 154 12.55 7.72 -18.50
N VAL A 155 12.77 8.00 -19.79
CA VAL A 155 14.05 7.76 -20.47
C VAL A 155 14.65 9.13 -20.88
N PRO A 156 15.79 9.56 -20.31
CA PRO A 156 16.49 10.77 -20.75
C PRO A 156 17.13 10.57 -22.12
N SER A 157 17.74 11.63 -22.65
CA SER A 157 18.46 11.63 -23.94
C SER A 157 19.63 10.63 -23.98
N ASP A 158 20.20 10.28 -22.82
CA ASP A 158 21.26 9.28 -22.69
C ASP A 158 20.75 7.81 -22.78
N GLY A 159 19.43 7.61 -22.85
CA GLY A 159 18.82 6.29 -22.97
C GLY A 159 18.77 5.49 -21.67
N SER A 160 19.21 6.04 -20.54
CA SER A 160 19.11 5.38 -19.24
C SER A 160 17.67 5.32 -18.74
N LEU A 161 17.34 4.38 -17.85
CA LEU A 161 16.04 4.39 -17.17
C LEU A 161 16.16 5.21 -15.89
N ALA A 162 15.36 6.26 -15.78
CA ALA A 162 15.30 7.13 -14.61
C ALA A 162 13.87 7.25 -14.10
N SER A 163 13.69 7.76 -12.89
CA SER A 163 12.39 8.02 -12.30
C SER A 163 12.37 9.36 -11.57
N PHE A 164 11.22 10.02 -11.56
CA PHE A 164 10.99 11.28 -10.85
C PHE A 164 9.71 11.25 -10.02
N SER A 165 9.61 12.20 -9.10
CA SER A 165 8.45 12.42 -8.25
C SER A 165 7.36 13.27 -8.91
N LEU A 166 6.11 13.16 -8.47
CA LEU A 166 5.02 13.97 -9.01
C LEU A 166 5.25 15.48 -8.79
N ASP A 167 5.95 15.86 -7.72
CA ASP A 167 6.35 17.25 -7.48
C ASP A 167 7.34 17.76 -8.53
N GLU A 168 8.29 16.92 -8.95
CA GLU A 168 9.21 17.24 -10.05
C GLU A 168 8.49 17.28 -11.41
N CYS A 169 7.49 16.42 -11.60
CA CYS A 169 6.64 16.40 -12.80
C CYS A 169 5.95 17.75 -13.03
N ALA A 170 5.34 18.30 -11.97
CA ALA A 170 4.62 19.57 -12.03
C ALA A 170 5.50 20.75 -12.45
N GLN A 171 6.81 20.65 -12.28
CA GLN A 171 7.78 21.66 -12.67
C GLN A 171 8.42 21.42 -14.05
N ARG A 172 8.33 20.18 -14.57
CA ARG A 172 9.13 19.73 -15.72
C ARG A 172 8.32 19.24 -16.93
N VAL A 173 7.03 18.93 -16.78
CA VAL A 173 6.29 18.17 -17.80
C VAL A 173 5.08 18.95 -18.34
N VAL A 174 5.06 19.17 -19.66
CA VAL A 174 3.85 19.43 -20.44
C VAL A 174 3.31 18.05 -20.86
N ILE A 175 2.24 17.57 -20.23
CA ILE A 175 1.65 16.26 -20.58
C ILE A 175 0.85 16.42 -21.88
N ALA A 176 1.10 15.53 -22.83
CA ALA A 176 0.80 15.66 -24.24
C ALA A 176 -0.66 15.52 -24.70
N ASP A 177 -0.87 15.75 -26.01
CA ASP A 177 -2.12 15.75 -26.76
C ASP A 177 -2.91 14.43 -26.66
N SER A 178 -4.21 14.54 -26.39
CA SER A 178 -5.17 13.46 -26.12
C SER A 178 -5.53 12.57 -27.31
N SER A 179 -4.81 12.66 -28.43
CA SER A 179 -5.19 12.10 -29.73
C SER A 179 -4.53 10.77 -30.10
N GLN A 180 -3.60 10.23 -29.29
CA GLN A 180 -2.90 8.97 -29.60
C GLN A 180 -3.39 7.77 -28.77
N SER A 181 -3.58 6.62 -29.44
CA SER A 181 -4.35 5.47 -28.94
C SER A 181 -3.54 4.27 -28.42
N ASP A 182 -2.22 4.25 -28.52
CA ASP A 182 -1.42 3.08 -28.15
C ASP A 182 -0.82 3.23 -26.76
N ALA A 183 -1.35 2.45 -25.80
CA ALA A 183 -1.48 2.88 -24.42
C ALA A 183 -0.42 2.39 -23.40
N CYS A 184 0.66 1.70 -23.80
CA CYS A 184 1.65 1.19 -22.81
C CYS A 184 3.10 1.58 -23.11
N SER A 185 3.59 1.41 -24.35
CA SER A 185 4.96 1.78 -24.73
C SER A 185 5.22 3.29 -24.77
N TRP A 186 4.14 4.08 -24.90
CA TRP A 186 4.20 5.54 -24.81
C TRP A 186 4.80 5.90 -23.48
N LEU A 187 4.15 5.58 -22.34
CA LEU A 187 4.31 6.20 -21.02
C LEU A 187 5.74 6.34 -20.50
N ILE A 188 6.61 5.42 -20.89
CA ILE A 188 8.03 5.43 -20.52
C ILE A 188 8.88 6.26 -21.51
N ASN A 189 8.49 6.32 -22.79
CA ASN A 189 9.14 7.05 -23.88
C ASN A 189 8.52 8.45 -24.17
N TRP A 190 7.68 9.02 -23.30
CA TRP A 190 6.96 10.31 -23.56
C TRP A 190 7.89 11.42 -23.92
N ASN A 191 9.05 11.43 -23.28
CA ASN A 191 10.04 12.47 -23.45
C ASN A 191 10.68 12.43 -24.85
N LYS A 192 10.74 11.25 -25.49
CA LYS A 192 11.21 11.09 -26.87
C LYS A 192 10.15 11.46 -27.89
N GLU A 193 8.88 11.17 -27.58
CA GLU A 193 7.75 11.49 -28.45
C GLU A 193 7.37 12.99 -28.42
N PHE A 194 7.56 13.68 -27.29
CA PHE A 194 7.09 15.05 -27.07
C PHE A 194 8.18 16.10 -26.84
N ALA A 195 9.43 15.81 -27.23
CA ALA A 195 10.61 16.70 -27.18
C ALA A 195 10.30 18.09 -26.56
N CYS A 196 10.48 18.22 -25.24
CA CYS A 196 10.29 19.50 -24.58
C CYS A 196 11.29 20.51 -25.16
N ALA A 197 10.81 21.73 -25.46
CA ALA A 197 11.54 22.80 -26.14
C ALA A 197 12.68 23.45 -25.32
N SER A 198 13.34 22.71 -24.41
CA SER A 198 14.52 23.18 -23.69
C SER A 198 15.84 22.66 -24.25
N ASP A 199 15.82 21.71 -25.20
CA ASP A 199 17.05 21.22 -25.84
C ASP A 199 17.37 22.07 -27.08
N ARG A 200 17.81 23.31 -26.83
CA ARG A 200 18.65 24.07 -27.77
C ARG A 200 20.11 24.00 -27.34
#